data_AF-A0A2J6PIW3-F1
#
_entry.id   AF-A0A2J6PIW3-F1
#
_cell.length_a   1.000
_cell.length_b   1.000
_cell.length_c   1.000
_cell.angle_alpha   90.00
_cell.angle_beta   90.00
_cell.angle_gamma   90.00
#
_symmetry.space_group_name_H-M   'P 1'
#
loop_
_entity.id
_entity.type
_entity.pdbx_description
1 polymer ?
#
loop_
_entity_poly.entity_id
_entity_poly.type
_entity_poly.pdbx_seq_one_letter_code
_entity_poly.pdbx_strand_id
1 'polypeptide(L)'
;MTTLTLRGLRTASRFQRVQPHPLLGLQSQFLVPQTPSFRYASTTSALPTRTPRTFPVNGPSTTLPAPLNVPARGENQSLVPYLYSVGKSYLAFYKTGVWNIYTNFKLSREVQRKIDAQNASTFSAAVVSASLTRSDLQLLVRNWHDIKRVPMFALVLLICGEFTPLVVIAISSIVPWTCRIPKQVESDRRKLEQRRSASFRELTTEPPTEAGVEKLAKTQLMHINKSLGLSFGMWDWVGGLPTGILRRKVSRRVEYLELDDGLIRKAGGIQHMELEEVKMALVERGVDVLSKGEAQLKGHLNAWLLSREKAPVEKLLLTRPSVWPVRMNAPEKV
;
A
#
# COMPACT_ATOMS: atom_id res chain seq x y z
N MET A 1 -4.08 16.77 20.68
CA MET A 1 -3.86 15.53 19.92
C MET A 1 -5.23 14.99 19.47
N THR A 2 -5.52 14.94 18.18
CA THR A 2 -6.72 14.24 17.68
C THR A 2 -6.44 12.75 17.67
N THR A 3 -7.20 11.97 18.42
CA THR A 3 -7.11 10.51 18.43
C THR A 3 -7.70 9.90 17.15
N LEU A 4 -7.05 8.88 16.60
CA LEU A 4 -7.48 8.14 15.42
C LEU A 4 -8.74 7.39 15.83
N THR A 5 -9.87 7.91 15.37
CA THR A 5 -11.15 7.21 15.43
C THR A 5 -11.39 6.52 14.09
N LEU A 6 -12.42 5.67 14.03
CA LEU A 6 -12.93 5.11 12.77
C LEU A 6 -13.15 6.20 11.70
N ARG A 7 -13.63 7.38 12.09
CA ARG A 7 -13.81 8.52 11.17
C ARG A 7 -12.47 9.12 10.71
N GLY A 8 -11.40 8.96 11.49
CA GLY A 8 -10.02 9.35 11.18
C GLY A 8 -9.29 8.42 10.21
N LEU A 9 -9.60 7.11 10.22
CA LEU A 9 -9.10 6.13 9.23
C LEU A 9 -9.43 6.51 7.78
N ARG A 10 -10.43 7.40 7.60
CA ARG A 10 -10.91 7.85 6.30
C ARG A 10 -9.83 8.45 5.40
N THR A 11 -8.68 8.87 5.93
CA THR A 11 -7.57 9.41 5.15
C THR A 11 -6.22 8.73 5.36
N ALA A 12 -6.05 7.88 6.38
CA ALA A 12 -4.77 7.19 6.64
C ALA A 12 -4.52 6.07 5.61
N SER A 13 -5.58 5.34 5.22
CA SER A 13 -5.54 4.21 4.28
C SER A 13 -5.62 4.63 2.80
N ARG A 14 -4.61 5.37 2.34
CA ARG A 14 -4.43 5.61 0.90
C ARG A 14 -3.22 4.84 0.39
N PHE A 15 -3.43 3.58 0.02
CA PHE A 15 -2.68 3.00 -1.09
C PHE A 15 -2.98 3.85 -2.32
N GLN A 16 -1.97 4.37 -3.01
CA GLN A 16 -2.23 5.42 -3.98
C GLN A 16 -3.06 4.95 -5.17
N ARG A 17 -3.85 5.92 -5.64
CA ARG A 17 -4.34 6.04 -7.02
C ARG A 17 -3.26 6.83 -7.74
N VAL A 18 -2.59 6.20 -8.70
CA VAL A 18 -1.65 6.88 -9.58
C VAL A 18 -2.34 7.04 -10.93
N GLN A 19 -2.49 8.27 -11.40
CA GLN A 19 -3.03 8.52 -12.73
C GLN A 19 -1.98 8.24 -13.81
N PRO A 20 -2.41 7.86 -15.03
CA PRO A 20 -1.62 8.12 -16.23
C PRO A 20 -1.63 9.63 -16.54
N HIS A 21 -0.52 10.17 -17.03
CA HIS A 21 -0.47 11.52 -17.57
C HIS A 21 -1.45 11.66 -18.76
N PRO A 22 -1.98 12.87 -19.04
CA PRO A 22 -2.66 13.13 -20.30
C PRO A 22 -1.65 13.01 -21.45
N LEU A 23 -2.01 12.26 -22.48
CA LEU A 23 -1.28 12.18 -23.75
C LEU A 23 -1.43 13.52 -24.48
N LEU A 24 -0.39 14.36 -24.40
CA LEU A 24 -0.14 15.42 -25.39
C LEU A 24 1.34 15.32 -25.77
N GLY A 25 1.58 14.83 -26.96
CA GLY A 25 2.91 14.56 -27.51
C GLY A 25 2.82 13.57 -28.66
N LEU A 26 2.03 13.89 -29.68
CA LEU A 26 2.08 13.21 -30.96
C LEU A 26 3.35 13.72 -31.67
N GLN A 27 4.44 12.97 -31.60
CA GLN A 27 5.48 13.06 -32.61
C GLN A 27 6.02 11.67 -32.90
N SER A 28 5.71 11.23 -34.12
CA SER A 28 6.12 9.98 -34.73
C SER A 28 7.64 9.88 -34.82
N GLN A 29 8.23 8.90 -34.16
CA GLN A 29 9.46 8.26 -34.62
C GLN A 29 9.36 6.76 -34.31
N PHE A 30 9.05 5.99 -35.34
CA PHE A 30 9.18 4.54 -35.34
C PHE A 30 10.67 4.19 -35.29
N LEU A 31 11.12 3.66 -34.17
CA LEU A 31 12.33 2.84 -34.10
C LEU A 31 12.05 1.68 -33.16
N VAL A 32 11.99 0.49 -33.73
CA VAL A 32 11.77 -0.78 -33.05
C VAL A 32 13.04 -1.14 -32.28
N PRO A 33 13.03 -1.24 -30.95
CA PRO A 33 14.08 -1.92 -30.22
C PRO A 33 13.65 -3.37 -30.00
N GLN A 34 14.42 -4.31 -30.55
CA GLN A 34 14.35 -5.72 -30.18
C GLN A 34 14.64 -5.82 -28.67
N THR A 35 13.64 -6.20 -27.88
CA THR A 35 13.81 -6.44 -26.44
C THR A 35 13.83 -7.95 -26.17
N PRO A 36 14.77 -8.45 -25.35
CA PRO A 36 14.85 -9.86 -25.01
C PRO A 36 13.69 -10.27 -24.11
N SER A 37 13.17 -11.47 -24.37
CA SER A 37 12.10 -12.13 -23.63
C SER A 37 12.52 -12.37 -22.17
N PHE A 38 12.26 -11.42 -21.28
CA PHE A 38 12.37 -11.65 -19.84
C PHE A 38 11.26 -12.61 -19.39
N ARG A 39 11.67 -13.85 -19.09
CA ARG A 39 10.87 -14.85 -18.38
C ARG A 39 10.62 -14.34 -16.96
N TYR A 40 9.37 -14.01 -16.63
CA TYR A 40 9.00 -13.66 -15.26
C TYR A 40 8.65 -14.94 -14.51
N ALA A 41 9.45 -15.23 -13.48
CA ALA A 41 9.22 -16.32 -12.55
C ALA A 41 7.85 -16.15 -11.88
N SER A 42 6.97 -17.12 -12.09
CA SER A 42 5.75 -17.31 -11.34
C SER A 42 6.11 -17.61 -9.89
N THR A 43 5.92 -16.67 -8.97
CA THR A 43 5.84 -17.00 -7.55
C THR A 43 4.51 -17.68 -7.30
N THR A 44 4.52 -19.00 -7.41
CA THR A 44 3.45 -19.90 -6.98
C THR A 44 3.32 -19.79 -5.47
N SER A 45 2.35 -19.02 -4.98
CA SER A 45 1.79 -19.25 -3.65
C SER A 45 0.53 -20.06 -3.84
N ALA A 46 0.63 -21.37 -3.62
CA ALA A 46 -0.54 -22.23 -3.52
C ALA A 46 -1.45 -21.71 -2.38
N LEU A 47 -2.74 -21.55 -2.68
CA LEU A 47 -3.75 -21.15 -1.72
C LEU A 47 -3.95 -22.26 -0.68
N PRO A 48 -4.03 -21.96 0.63
CA PRO A 48 -4.70 -22.85 1.54
C PRO A 48 -6.15 -22.38 1.77
N THR A 49 -7.05 -23.32 1.56
CA THR A 49 -8.41 -23.37 2.06
C THR A 49 -8.44 -23.00 3.55
N ARG A 50 -9.23 -21.98 3.91
CA ARG A 50 -9.67 -21.65 5.28
C ARG A 50 -8.57 -21.71 6.36
N THR A 51 -7.46 -20.98 6.21
CA THR A 51 -6.46 -20.88 7.29
C THR A 51 -6.98 -20.05 8.46
N PRO A 52 -6.80 -20.52 9.72
CA PRO A 52 -6.86 -19.68 10.91
C PRO A 52 -5.93 -18.47 10.75
N ARG A 53 -6.19 -17.38 11.48
CA ARG A 53 -5.27 -16.24 11.59
C ARG A 53 -3.92 -16.77 12.13
N THR A 54 -3.00 -17.16 11.25
CA THR A 54 -1.77 -17.89 11.61
C THR A 54 -0.91 -17.08 12.56
N PHE A 55 -0.89 -15.75 12.42
CA PHE A 55 -0.27 -14.82 13.37
C PHE A 55 -1.03 -13.49 13.42
N PRO A 56 -1.21 -12.87 14.61
CA PRO A 56 -1.95 -11.61 14.76
C PRO A 56 -1.23 -10.42 14.12
N VAL A 57 0.01 -10.59 13.67
CA VAL A 57 0.81 -9.58 12.98
C VAL A 57 0.40 -9.38 11.52
N ASN A 58 -0.01 -10.43 10.80
CA ASN A 58 -0.32 -10.32 9.38
C ASN A 58 -1.78 -9.89 9.16
N GLY A 59 -2.01 -8.97 8.22
CA GLY A 59 -3.36 -8.67 7.75
C GLY A 59 -4.03 -9.91 7.14
N PRO A 60 -5.38 -10.00 7.10
CA PRO A 60 -6.04 -11.13 6.47
C PRO A 60 -5.68 -11.22 4.98
N SER A 61 -5.35 -12.41 4.48
CA SER A 61 -5.00 -12.63 3.08
C SER A 61 -6.13 -12.24 2.11
N THR A 62 -7.38 -12.28 2.55
CA THR A 62 -8.55 -11.78 1.82
C THR A 62 -8.48 -10.27 1.56
N THR A 63 -7.66 -9.52 2.29
CA THR A 63 -7.43 -8.08 2.04
C THR A 63 -6.38 -7.83 0.95
N LEU A 64 -5.70 -8.86 0.46
CA LEU A 64 -4.70 -8.77 -0.60
C LEU A 64 -5.34 -9.16 -1.96
N PRO A 65 -4.72 -8.78 -3.09
CA PRO A 65 -5.17 -9.25 -4.39
C PRO A 65 -5.01 -10.77 -4.49
N ALA A 66 -5.99 -11.45 -5.07
CA ALA A 66 -5.90 -12.89 -5.29
C ALA A 66 -4.73 -13.24 -6.23
N PRO A 67 -4.09 -14.41 -6.10
CA PRO A 67 -3.04 -14.82 -7.04
C PRO A 67 -3.63 -14.94 -8.46
N LEU A 68 -3.06 -14.20 -9.41
CA LEU A 68 -3.44 -14.27 -10.82
C LEU A 68 -2.53 -15.27 -11.54
N ASN A 69 -3.03 -16.48 -11.74
CA ASN A 69 -2.32 -17.53 -12.47
C ASN A 69 -2.75 -17.51 -13.95
N VAL A 70 -1.96 -16.84 -14.79
CA VAL A 70 -2.16 -16.84 -16.25
C VAL A 70 -1.41 -18.04 -16.84
N PRO A 71 -2.09 -18.95 -17.58
CA PRO A 71 -1.42 -20.08 -18.19
C PRO A 71 -0.38 -19.61 -19.23
N ALA A 72 0.77 -20.27 -19.29
CA ALA A 72 1.73 -20.04 -20.36
C ALA A 72 1.19 -20.65 -21.66
N ARG A 73 1.39 -19.96 -22.79
CA ARG A 73 1.02 -20.49 -24.10
C ARG A 73 1.94 -21.65 -24.45
N GLY A 74 1.37 -22.81 -24.74
CA GLY A 74 2.12 -23.95 -25.27
C GLY A 74 2.59 -23.69 -26.71
N GLU A 75 3.73 -24.26 -27.10
CA GLU A 75 4.37 -24.01 -28.41
C GLU A 75 3.44 -24.29 -29.60
N ASN A 76 2.58 -25.31 -29.49
CA ASN A 76 1.62 -25.72 -30.53
C ASN A 76 0.16 -25.34 -30.21
N GLN A 77 -0.09 -24.50 -29.22
CA GLN A 77 -1.45 -24.14 -28.83
C GLN A 77 -2.02 -23.05 -29.76
N SER A 78 -3.20 -23.33 -30.31
CA SER A 78 -3.97 -22.35 -31.08
C SER A 78 -4.37 -21.15 -30.21
N LEU A 79 -4.49 -19.98 -30.83
CA LEU A 79 -4.72 -18.71 -30.12
C LEU A 79 -6.06 -18.67 -29.38
N VAL A 80 -7.12 -19.25 -29.96
CA VAL A 80 -8.48 -19.13 -29.42
C VAL A 80 -8.64 -19.86 -28.08
N PRO A 81 -8.28 -21.16 -27.94
CA PRO A 81 -8.33 -21.84 -26.65
C PRO A 81 -7.40 -21.22 -25.60
N TYR A 82 -6.23 -20.74 -26.03
CA TYR A 82 -5.31 -20.00 -25.16
C TYR A 82 -5.98 -18.75 -24.60
N LEU A 83 -6.55 -17.89 -25.45
CA LEU A 83 -7.25 -16.67 -25.02
C LEU A 83 -8.44 -16.96 -24.12
N TYR A 84 -9.20 -18.03 -24.38
CA TYR A 84 -10.27 -18.48 -23.50
C TYR A 84 -9.75 -18.86 -22.10
N SER A 85 -8.65 -19.62 -22.03
CA SER A 85 -8.03 -20.01 -20.76
C SER A 85 -7.52 -18.81 -19.97
N VAL A 86 -6.91 -17.83 -20.66
CA VAL A 86 -6.48 -16.55 -20.08
C VAL A 86 -7.70 -15.79 -19.54
N GLY A 87 -8.77 -15.66 -20.33
CA GLY A 87 -10.01 -15.01 -19.93
C GLY A 87 -10.62 -15.64 -18.68
N LYS A 88 -10.66 -16.97 -18.59
CA LYS A 88 -11.15 -17.71 -17.41
C LYS A 88 -10.34 -17.39 -16.15
N SER A 89 -9.00 -17.32 -16.26
CA SER A 89 -8.14 -16.92 -15.13
C SER A 89 -8.44 -15.51 -14.63
N TYR A 90 -8.62 -14.54 -15.53
CA TYR A 90 -8.98 -13.18 -15.15
C TYR A 90 -10.38 -13.08 -14.53
N LEU A 91 -11.36 -13.79 -15.08
CA LEU A 91 -12.72 -13.81 -14.53
C LEU A 91 -12.74 -14.41 -13.12
N ALA A 92 -12.01 -15.50 -12.90
CA ALA A 92 -11.86 -16.12 -11.58
C ALA A 92 -11.18 -15.16 -10.58
N PHE A 93 -10.11 -14.48 -11.02
CA PHE A 93 -9.42 -13.48 -10.21
C PHE A 93 -10.35 -12.35 -9.76
N TYR A 94 -11.10 -11.73 -10.69
CA TYR A 94 -12.02 -10.64 -10.33
C TYR A 94 -13.20 -11.11 -9.48
N LYS A 95 -13.76 -12.29 -9.75
CA LYS A 95 -14.81 -12.89 -8.93
C LYS A 95 -14.34 -13.08 -7.49
N THR A 96 -13.16 -13.65 -7.29
CA THR A 96 -12.55 -13.79 -5.96
C THR A 96 -12.28 -12.44 -5.31
N GLY A 97 -11.76 -11.47 -6.07
CA GLY A 97 -11.51 -10.11 -5.58
C GLY A 97 -12.77 -9.42 -5.06
N VAL A 98 -13.90 -9.53 -5.78
CA VAL A 98 -15.20 -8.97 -5.36
C VAL A 98 -15.75 -9.71 -4.14
N TRP A 99 -15.66 -11.04 -4.11
CA TRP A 99 -16.06 -11.83 -2.95
C TRP A 99 -15.27 -11.47 -1.69
N ASN A 100 -13.98 -11.23 -1.85
CA ASN A 100 -13.09 -10.79 -0.77
C ASN A 100 -13.52 -9.42 -0.20
N ILE A 101 -13.95 -8.47 -1.04
CA ILE A 101 -14.49 -7.17 -0.56
C ILE A 101 -15.69 -7.39 0.36
N TYR A 102 -16.65 -8.22 -0.08
CA TYR A 102 -17.83 -8.52 0.72
C TYR A 102 -17.47 -9.20 2.05
N THR A 103 -16.56 -10.17 2.00
CA THR A 103 -16.07 -10.89 3.18
C THR A 103 -15.39 -9.94 4.16
N ASN A 104 -14.47 -9.10 3.68
CA ASN A 104 -13.76 -8.11 4.48
C ASN A 104 -14.72 -7.08 5.07
N PHE A 105 -15.76 -6.68 4.32
CA PHE A 105 -16.79 -5.78 4.82
C PHE A 105 -17.51 -6.38 6.02
N LYS A 106 -17.97 -7.64 5.91
CA LYS A 106 -18.64 -8.33 7.01
C LYS A 106 -17.73 -8.46 8.24
N LEU A 107 -16.49 -8.91 8.05
CA LEU A 107 -15.52 -9.10 9.13
C LEU A 107 -15.15 -7.77 9.80
N SER A 108 -14.92 -6.71 9.00
CA SER A 108 -14.58 -5.39 9.51
C SER A 108 -15.69 -4.79 10.37
N ARG A 109 -16.97 -5.03 10.02
CA ARG A 109 -18.10 -4.60 10.84
C ARG A 109 -18.13 -5.27 12.20
N GLU A 110 -17.76 -6.54 12.28
CA GLU A 110 -17.71 -7.25 13.56
C GLU A 110 -16.59 -6.71 14.46
N VAL A 111 -15.39 -6.54 13.91
CA VAL A 111 -14.27 -5.90 14.62
C VAL A 111 -14.67 -4.50 15.07
N GLN A 112 -15.35 -3.73 14.21
CA GLN A 112 -15.78 -2.39 14.55
C GLN A 112 -16.76 -2.37 15.72
N ARG A 113 -17.76 -3.25 15.73
CA ARG A 113 -18.72 -3.34 16.85
C ARG A 113 -18.02 -3.66 18.18
N LYS A 114 -17.00 -4.52 18.17
CA LYS A 114 -16.21 -4.85 19.38
C LYS A 114 -15.47 -3.62 19.91
N ILE A 115 -14.85 -2.85 19.03
CA ILE A 115 -14.12 -1.62 19.40
C ILE A 115 -15.09 -0.53 19.90
N ASP A 116 -16.24 -0.39 19.26
CA ASP A 116 -17.26 0.57 19.65
C ASP A 116 -17.80 0.27 21.05
N ALA A 117 -18.09 -1.00 21.34
CA ALA A 117 -18.60 -1.45 22.63
C ALA A 117 -17.58 -1.31 23.77
N GLN A 118 -16.30 -1.57 23.51
CA GLN A 118 -15.28 -1.65 24.56
C GLN A 118 -14.44 -0.37 24.72
N ASN A 119 -14.29 0.43 23.66
CA ASN A 119 -13.29 1.51 23.61
C ASN A 119 -13.81 2.81 22.98
N ALA A 120 -15.12 3.01 22.92
CA ALA A 120 -15.76 4.22 22.38
C ALA A 120 -15.20 4.64 21.00
N SER A 121 -15.01 3.67 20.10
CA SER A 121 -14.49 3.86 18.74
C SER A 121 -13.07 4.46 18.63
N THR A 122 -12.30 4.45 19.71
CA THR A 122 -10.95 5.02 19.77
C THR A 122 -9.89 3.92 19.62
N PHE A 123 -9.05 4.00 18.57
CA PHE A 123 -8.08 2.94 18.31
C PHE A 123 -6.92 2.92 19.30
N SER A 124 -6.44 4.08 19.77
CA SER A 124 -5.38 4.11 20.78
C SER A 124 -5.81 3.37 22.06
N ALA A 125 -7.03 3.62 22.53
CA ALA A 125 -7.62 2.89 23.65
C ALA A 125 -7.72 1.38 23.36
N ALA A 126 -8.20 1.00 22.18
CA ALA A 126 -8.31 -0.41 21.76
C ALA A 126 -6.95 -1.13 21.64
N VAL A 127 -5.89 -0.41 21.28
CA VAL A 127 -4.52 -0.95 21.27
C VAL A 127 -4.02 -1.12 22.70
N VAL A 128 -4.30 -0.18 23.60
CA VAL A 128 -3.89 -0.24 25.01
C VAL A 128 -4.60 -1.40 25.74
N SER A 129 -5.90 -1.57 25.53
CA SER A 129 -6.72 -2.65 26.11
C SER A 129 -6.51 -4.02 25.46
N ALA A 130 -5.58 -4.13 24.50
CA ALA A 130 -5.31 -5.34 23.72
C ALA A 130 -6.53 -5.90 22.95
N SER A 131 -7.60 -5.12 22.79
CA SER A 131 -8.78 -5.51 22.02
C SER A 131 -8.59 -5.38 20.50
N LEU A 132 -7.49 -4.75 20.06
CA LEU A 132 -7.14 -4.57 18.65
C LEU A 132 -5.78 -5.21 18.34
N THR A 133 -5.77 -6.16 17.40
CA THR A 133 -4.53 -6.73 16.84
C THR A 133 -4.07 -5.96 15.60
N ARG A 134 -2.81 -6.18 15.15
CA ARG A 134 -2.34 -5.63 13.87
C ARG A 134 -3.22 -6.11 12.71
N SER A 135 -3.55 -7.41 12.69
CA SER A 135 -4.42 -8.01 11.69
C SER A 135 -5.76 -7.28 11.58
N ASP A 136 -6.39 -6.97 12.72
CA ASP A 136 -7.66 -6.24 12.77
C ASP A 136 -7.51 -4.79 12.30
N LEU A 137 -6.43 -4.10 12.69
CA LEU A 137 -6.13 -2.75 12.19
C LEU A 137 -6.00 -2.74 10.65
N GLN A 138 -5.22 -3.68 10.12
CA GLN A 138 -4.99 -3.81 8.67
C GLN A 138 -6.30 -4.13 7.92
N LEU A 139 -7.15 -5.01 8.48
CA LEU A 139 -8.48 -5.29 7.94
C LEU A 139 -9.34 -4.03 7.85
N LEU A 140 -9.43 -3.24 8.93
CA LEU A 140 -10.25 -2.01 8.96
C LEU A 140 -9.75 -0.99 7.94
N VAL A 141 -8.44 -0.75 7.92
CA VAL A 141 -7.74 0.21 7.04
C VAL A 141 -7.96 -0.15 5.57
N ARG A 142 -7.71 -1.41 5.20
CA ARG A 142 -7.79 -1.90 3.81
C ARG A 142 -9.24 -2.07 3.33
N ASN A 143 -10.13 -2.62 4.16
CA ASN A 143 -11.54 -2.72 3.79
C ASN A 143 -12.15 -1.34 3.50
N TRP A 144 -11.84 -0.34 4.33
CA TRP A 144 -12.33 1.02 4.10
C TRP A 144 -11.80 1.63 2.79
N HIS A 145 -10.56 1.31 2.44
CA HIS A 145 -9.97 1.70 1.16
C HIS A 145 -10.77 1.13 -0.02
N ASP A 146 -11.17 -0.14 0.05
CA ASP A 146 -11.91 -0.83 -1.00
C ASP A 146 -13.36 -0.35 -1.10
N ILE A 147 -14.08 -0.27 0.03
CA ILE A 147 -15.50 0.14 0.06
C ILE A 147 -15.71 1.53 -0.53
N LYS A 148 -14.76 2.46 -0.35
CA LYS A 148 -14.82 3.78 -0.98
C LYS A 148 -14.73 3.75 -2.51
N ARG A 149 -14.17 2.69 -3.08
CA ARG A 149 -13.94 2.52 -4.52
C ARG A 149 -14.99 1.65 -5.17
N VAL A 150 -15.69 0.80 -4.40
CA VAL A 150 -16.77 -0.06 -4.91
C VAL A 150 -17.81 0.71 -5.75
N PRO A 151 -18.32 1.90 -5.37
CA PRO A 151 -19.31 2.58 -6.19
C PRO A 151 -18.79 2.95 -7.58
N MET A 152 -17.58 3.51 -7.67
CA MET A 152 -16.96 3.86 -8.94
C MET A 152 -16.58 2.62 -9.75
N PHE A 153 -16.12 1.56 -9.08
CA PHE A 153 -15.79 0.29 -9.73
C PHE A 153 -17.03 -0.40 -10.30
N ALA A 154 -18.14 -0.41 -9.56
CA ALA A 154 -19.42 -0.94 -9.99
C ALA A 154 -19.98 -0.13 -11.17
N LEU A 155 -19.83 1.20 -11.16
CA LEU A 155 -20.22 2.05 -12.29
C LEU A 155 -19.42 1.71 -13.56
N VAL A 156 -18.11 1.51 -13.45
CA VAL A 156 -17.27 1.09 -14.59
C VAL A 156 -17.71 -0.29 -15.11
N LEU A 157 -17.96 -1.25 -14.21
CA LEU A 157 -18.49 -2.57 -14.59
C LEU A 157 -19.84 -2.49 -15.31
N LEU A 158 -20.72 -1.60 -14.84
CA LEU A 158 -22.05 -1.41 -15.43
C LEU A 158 -21.99 -0.79 -16.83
N ILE A 159 -21.14 0.23 -17.02
CA ILE A 159 -21.01 0.94 -18.30
C ILE A 159 -20.22 0.09 -19.31
N CYS A 160 -19.12 -0.51 -18.88
CA CYS A 160 -18.21 -1.23 -19.78
C CYS A 160 -18.62 -2.68 -19.99
N GLY A 161 -19.51 -3.24 -19.16
CA GLY A 161 -20.03 -4.61 -19.29
C GLY A 161 -18.89 -5.62 -19.47
N GLU A 162 -18.91 -6.31 -20.61
CA GLU A 162 -17.90 -7.32 -20.98
C GLU A 162 -16.52 -6.74 -21.33
N PHE A 163 -16.41 -5.45 -21.66
CA PHE A 163 -15.14 -4.77 -21.94
C PHE A 163 -14.41 -4.32 -20.66
N THR A 164 -14.99 -4.55 -19.48
CA THR A 164 -14.41 -4.11 -18.21
C THR A 164 -12.98 -4.63 -17.93
N PRO A 165 -12.60 -5.88 -18.29
CA PRO A 165 -11.22 -6.34 -18.13
C PRO A 165 -10.20 -5.44 -18.85
N LEU A 166 -10.55 -4.86 -20.00
CA LEU A 166 -9.67 -3.95 -20.75
C LEU A 166 -9.52 -2.59 -20.05
N VAL A 167 -10.63 -2.04 -19.55
CA VAL A 167 -10.66 -0.73 -18.87
C VAL A 167 -9.96 -0.79 -17.51
N VAL A 168 -10.15 -1.88 -16.78
CA VAL A 168 -9.56 -2.08 -15.45
C VAL A 168 -8.04 -2.20 -15.53
N ILE A 169 -7.48 -2.77 -16.60
CA ILE A 169 -6.03 -2.81 -16.83
C ILE A 169 -5.44 -1.38 -16.91
N ALA A 170 -6.17 -0.45 -17.54
CA ALA A 170 -5.69 0.92 -17.75
C ALA A 170 -5.78 1.82 -16.50
N ILE A 171 -6.66 1.52 -15.53
CA ILE A 171 -6.99 2.47 -14.44
C ILE A 171 -6.91 1.80 -13.05
N SER A 172 -5.71 1.69 -12.45
CA SER A 172 -5.52 1.19 -11.06
C SER A 172 -6.25 2.02 -10.00
N SER A 173 -6.62 3.23 -10.38
CA SER A 173 -7.10 4.30 -9.52
C SER A 173 -8.54 4.15 -9.05
N ILE A 174 -9.36 3.38 -9.78
CA ILE A 174 -10.76 3.09 -9.48
C ILE A 174 -10.92 1.71 -8.85
N VAL A 175 -9.92 0.85 -9.03
CA VAL A 175 -9.99 -0.57 -8.72
C VAL A 175 -9.71 -0.80 -7.23
N PRO A 176 -10.59 -1.53 -6.52
CA PRO A 176 -10.33 -1.99 -5.17
C PRO A 176 -9.02 -2.79 -5.12
N TRP A 177 -8.32 -2.74 -3.99
CA TRP A 177 -7.03 -3.41 -3.82
C TRP A 177 -7.13 -4.92 -4.07
N THR A 178 -8.19 -5.58 -3.59
CA THR A 178 -8.43 -7.02 -3.84
C THR A 178 -8.55 -7.40 -5.33
N CYS A 179 -8.84 -6.42 -6.20
CA CYS A 179 -9.00 -6.60 -7.64
C CYS A 179 -7.80 -6.04 -8.45
N ARG A 180 -6.69 -5.64 -7.80
CA ARG A 180 -5.52 -5.10 -8.52
C ARG A 180 -4.65 -6.21 -9.09
N ILE A 181 -4.34 -6.11 -10.38
CA ILE A 181 -3.45 -7.04 -11.08
C ILE A 181 -2.01 -6.85 -10.57
N PRO A 182 -1.17 -7.91 -10.45
CA PRO A 182 0.22 -7.79 -10.00
C PRO A 182 1.04 -6.70 -10.72
N LYS A 183 0.90 -6.60 -12.05
CA LYS A 183 1.56 -5.55 -12.86
C LYS A 183 1.16 -4.14 -12.43
N GLN A 184 -0.09 -3.94 -12.00
CA GLN A 184 -0.57 -2.64 -11.51
C GLN A 184 0.04 -2.31 -10.15
N VAL A 185 0.12 -3.28 -9.24
CA VAL A 185 0.77 -3.11 -7.93
C VAL A 185 2.25 -2.71 -8.09
N GLU A 186 2.97 -3.41 -8.97
CA GLU A 186 4.37 -3.12 -9.28
C GLU A 186 4.54 -1.74 -9.92
N SER A 187 3.71 -1.39 -10.91
CA SER A 187 3.71 -0.07 -11.53
C SER A 187 3.40 1.05 -10.51
N ASP A 188 2.41 0.86 -9.65
CA ASP A 188 2.05 1.84 -8.62
C ASP A 188 3.20 2.05 -7.63
N ARG A 189 3.89 0.98 -7.21
CA ARG A 189 5.10 1.04 -6.36
C ARG A 189 6.21 1.83 -7.04
N ARG A 190 6.51 1.51 -8.30
CA ARG A 190 7.57 2.17 -9.08
C ARG A 190 7.35 3.67 -9.21
N LYS A 191 6.11 4.08 -9.53
CA LYS A 191 5.75 5.50 -9.63
C LYS A 191 5.86 6.22 -8.28
N LEU A 192 5.49 5.56 -7.18
CA LEU A 192 5.65 6.12 -5.84
C LEU A 192 7.12 6.28 -5.45
N GLU A 193 7.97 5.29 -5.73
CA GLU A 193 9.42 5.39 -5.49
C GLU A 193 10.07 6.49 -6.32
N GLN A 194 9.67 6.65 -7.59
CA GLN A 194 10.12 7.77 -8.44
C GLN A 194 9.70 9.12 -7.85
N ARG A 195 8.43 9.27 -7.46
CA ARG A 195 7.92 10.51 -6.85
C ARG A 195 8.64 10.84 -5.55
N ARG A 196 8.89 9.83 -4.71
CA ARG A 196 9.65 9.95 -3.48
C ARG A 196 11.09 10.36 -3.77
N SER A 197 11.76 9.70 -4.72
CA SER A 197 13.12 10.05 -5.15
C SER A 197 13.22 11.50 -5.58
N ALA A 198 12.32 11.97 -6.44
CA ALA A 198 12.23 13.38 -6.84
C ALA A 198 12.00 14.31 -5.64
N SER A 199 11.06 13.97 -4.76
CA SER A 199 10.74 14.79 -3.59
C SER A 199 11.90 14.91 -2.58
N PHE A 200 12.80 13.92 -2.51
CA PHE A 200 14.00 13.99 -1.67
C PHE A 200 15.11 14.84 -2.32
N ARG A 201 15.19 14.90 -3.65
CA ARG A 201 16.12 15.81 -4.35
C ARG A 201 15.74 17.27 -4.13
N GLU A 202 14.45 17.56 -4.03
CA GLU A 202 13.89 18.89 -3.74
C GLU A 202 13.97 19.28 -2.24
N LEU A 203 14.20 18.32 -1.33
CA LEU A 203 14.17 18.57 0.11
C LEU A 203 15.50 19.15 0.58
N THR A 204 15.55 20.46 0.80
CA THR A 204 16.75 21.19 1.26
C THR A 204 16.75 21.52 2.75
N THR A 205 15.61 21.35 3.42
CA THR A 205 15.44 21.70 4.83
C THR A 205 15.92 20.58 5.75
N GLU A 206 16.57 20.96 6.85
CA GLU A 206 16.97 19.99 7.88
C GLU A 206 15.76 19.29 8.51
N PRO A 207 15.92 18.02 8.95
CA PRO A 207 14.89 17.30 9.68
C PRO A 207 14.61 17.97 11.03
N PRO A 208 13.36 17.95 11.53
CA PRO A 208 13.02 18.50 12.82
C PRO A 208 13.72 17.72 13.94
N THR A 209 14.17 18.42 14.96
CA THR A 209 14.69 17.81 16.21
C THR A 209 13.54 17.41 17.12
N GLU A 210 12.46 18.20 17.14
CA GLU A 210 11.33 18.01 18.04
C GLU A 210 10.21 17.19 17.40
N ALA A 211 9.51 16.40 18.22
CA ALA A 211 8.35 15.65 17.80
C ALA A 211 7.12 16.56 17.58
N GLY A 212 6.24 16.14 16.68
CA GLY A 212 4.94 16.77 16.48
C GLY A 212 4.78 17.38 15.09
N VAL A 213 3.76 16.90 14.37
CA VAL A 213 3.41 17.37 13.03
C VAL A 213 3.14 18.87 12.97
N GLU A 214 2.72 19.53 14.06
CA GLU A 214 2.50 20.99 14.13
C GLU A 214 3.78 21.81 13.88
N LYS A 215 4.94 21.26 14.24
CA LYS A 215 6.24 21.92 14.11
C LYS A 215 6.83 21.79 12.71
N LEU A 216 6.19 21.01 11.84
CA LEU A 216 6.65 20.83 10.47
C LEU A 216 6.38 22.06 9.61
N ALA A 217 7.41 22.48 8.88
CA ALA A 217 7.32 23.49 7.84
C ALA A 217 6.48 22.98 6.66
N LYS A 218 5.95 23.91 5.85
CA LYS A 218 5.13 23.56 4.67
C LYS A 218 5.89 22.65 3.69
N THR A 219 7.17 22.90 3.47
CA THR A 219 8.04 22.10 2.58
C THR A 219 8.18 20.66 3.07
N GLN A 220 8.40 20.46 4.38
CA GLN A 220 8.44 19.14 5.02
C GLN A 220 7.10 18.41 4.91
N LEU A 221 5.98 19.10 5.16
CA LEU A 221 4.64 18.52 5.00
C LEU A 221 4.36 18.10 3.55
N MET A 222 4.75 18.92 2.58
CA MET A 222 4.64 18.60 1.15
C MET A 222 5.50 17.40 0.79
N HIS A 223 6.73 17.34 1.29
CA HIS A 223 7.62 16.21 1.10
C HIS A 223 6.98 14.91 1.60
N ILE A 224 6.54 14.87 2.86
CA ILE A 224 5.90 13.68 3.44
C ILE A 224 4.67 13.28 2.62
N ASN A 225 3.85 14.26 2.22
CA ASN A 225 2.67 14.00 1.40
C ASN A 225 3.03 13.43 0.01
N LYS A 226 4.08 13.91 -0.65
CA LYS A 226 4.58 13.38 -1.95
C LYS A 226 5.21 12.00 -1.78
N SER A 227 6.14 11.84 -0.83
CA SER A 227 6.93 10.63 -0.57
C SER A 227 6.10 9.43 -0.11
N LEU A 228 5.03 9.67 0.67
CA LEU A 228 4.09 8.64 1.12
C LEU A 228 2.85 8.53 0.24
N GLY A 229 2.70 9.46 -0.70
CA GLY A 229 1.60 9.43 -1.62
C GLY A 229 0.23 9.77 -1.02
N LEU A 230 0.16 10.69 -0.07
CA LEU A 230 -1.09 10.95 0.66
C LEU A 230 -2.13 11.70 -0.21
N SER A 231 -1.71 12.44 -1.24
CA SER A 231 -2.57 13.19 -2.17
C SER A 231 -2.56 12.66 -3.61
N PHE A 232 -3.61 13.02 -4.35
CA PHE A 232 -3.65 12.88 -5.80
C PHE A 232 -2.60 13.81 -6.44
N GLY A 233 -1.99 13.36 -7.54
CA GLY A 233 -0.97 14.12 -8.27
C GLY A 233 -1.45 15.46 -8.83
N MET A 234 -2.75 15.62 -9.13
CA MET A 234 -3.28 16.90 -9.63
C MET A 234 -3.06 18.07 -8.67
N TRP A 235 -2.95 17.79 -7.36
CA TRP A 235 -2.65 18.83 -6.38
C TRP A 235 -1.25 19.39 -6.56
N ASP A 236 -0.32 18.63 -7.14
CA ASP A 236 1.04 19.11 -7.39
C ASP A 236 1.06 20.14 -8.54
N TRP A 237 0.09 20.07 -9.47
CA TRP A 237 -0.04 21.04 -10.57
C TRP A 237 -0.54 22.41 -10.10
N VAL A 238 -1.43 22.46 -9.10
CA VAL A 238 -1.96 23.71 -8.53
C VAL A 238 -1.11 24.26 -7.37
N GLY A 239 0.17 23.87 -7.27
CA GLY A 239 1.08 24.36 -6.21
C GLY A 239 0.91 23.69 -4.84
N GLY A 240 0.18 22.58 -4.77
CA GLY A 240 0.02 21.74 -3.59
C GLY A 240 -1.33 21.88 -2.87
N LEU A 241 -1.51 21.09 -1.82
CA LEU A 241 -2.66 21.20 -0.93
C LEU A 241 -2.47 22.37 0.05
N PRO A 242 -3.56 23.02 0.52
CA PRO A 242 -3.51 23.96 1.62
C PRO A 242 -2.85 23.36 2.88
N THR A 243 -2.06 24.17 3.60
CA THR A 243 -1.23 23.71 4.73
C THR A 243 -2.04 22.98 5.81
N GLY A 244 -3.22 23.48 6.18
CA GLY A 244 -4.08 22.81 7.17
C GLY A 244 -4.55 21.41 6.74
N ILE A 245 -4.82 21.20 5.45
CA ILE A 245 -5.20 19.89 4.90
C ILE A 245 -3.98 18.97 4.86
N LEU A 246 -2.81 19.47 4.43
CA LEU A 246 -1.55 18.72 4.47
C LEU A 246 -1.26 18.24 5.88
N ARG A 247 -1.28 19.16 6.85
CA ARG A 247 -0.99 18.87 8.24
C ARG A 247 -1.92 17.80 8.80
N ARG A 248 -3.23 17.92 8.55
CA ARG A 248 -4.22 16.92 8.97
C ARG A 248 -3.97 15.54 8.35
N LYS A 249 -3.54 15.47 7.10
CA LYS A 249 -3.25 14.19 6.43
C LYS A 249 -1.97 13.56 6.94
N VAL A 250 -0.92 14.36 7.14
CA VAL A 250 0.36 13.91 7.72
C VAL A 250 0.16 13.45 9.16
N SER A 251 -0.55 14.23 9.99
CA SER A 251 -0.87 13.87 11.38
C SER A 251 -1.55 12.51 11.50
N ARG A 252 -2.59 12.26 10.69
CA ARG A 252 -3.27 10.95 10.68
C ARG A 252 -2.39 9.82 10.18
N ARG A 253 -1.43 10.09 9.28
CA ARG A 253 -0.48 9.08 8.83
C ARG A 253 0.55 8.77 9.91
N VAL A 254 1.10 9.78 10.58
CA VAL A 254 2.01 9.61 11.73
C VAL A 254 1.34 8.78 12.81
N GLU A 255 0.11 9.14 13.19
CA GLU A 255 -0.66 8.40 14.18
C GLU A 255 -0.94 6.94 13.76
N TYR A 256 -1.27 6.70 12.50
CA TYR A 256 -1.41 5.34 11.97
C TYR A 256 -0.10 4.54 12.09
N LEU A 257 1.04 5.15 11.75
CA LEU A 257 2.35 4.49 11.84
C LEU A 257 2.73 4.18 13.29
N GLU A 258 2.39 5.05 14.25
CA GLU A 258 2.62 4.80 15.67
C GLU A 258 1.80 3.61 16.19
N LEU A 259 0.53 3.53 15.79
CA LEU A 259 -0.33 2.38 16.11
C LEU A 259 0.20 1.09 15.48
N ASP A 260 0.58 1.12 14.19
CA ASP A 260 1.11 -0.05 13.49
C ASP A 260 2.46 -0.49 14.08
N ASP A 261 3.39 0.43 14.36
CA ASP A 261 4.67 0.15 15.03
C ASP A 261 4.45 -0.50 16.41
N GLY A 262 3.52 0.03 17.20
CA GLY A 262 3.16 -0.54 18.50
C GLY A 262 2.58 -1.95 18.39
N LEU A 263 1.68 -2.18 17.43
CA LEU A 263 1.07 -3.49 17.20
C LEU A 263 2.05 -4.52 16.64
N ILE A 264 3.02 -4.12 15.81
CA ILE A 264 4.11 -5.00 15.36
C ILE A 264 4.93 -5.46 16.57
N ARG A 265 5.33 -4.55 17.46
CA ARG A 265 6.10 -4.92 18.66
C ARG A 265 5.30 -5.86 19.58
N LYS A 266 4.04 -5.54 19.84
CA LYS A 266 3.14 -6.39 20.66
C LYS A 266 2.94 -7.79 20.08
N ALA A 267 3.01 -7.94 18.76
CA ALA A 267 2.85 -9.22 18.08
C ALA A 267 4.16 -10.03 17.95
N GLY A 268 5.23 -9.66 18.67
CA GLY A 268 6.52 -10.36 18.64
C GLY A 268 7.49 -9.85 17.56
N GLY A 269 7.24 -8.65 17.02
CA GLY A 269 8.09 -8.03 16.01
C GLY A 269 7.84 -8.54 14.59
N ILE A 270 8.89 -8.57 13.77
CA ILE A 270 8.78 -8.82 12.33
C ILE A 270 9.00 -10.28 11.90
N GLN A 271 9.31 -11.18 12.86
CA GLN A 271 9.76 -12.54 12.55
C GLN A 271 8.72 -13.33 11.74
N HIS A 272 7.45 -13.25 12.18
CA HIS A 272 6.33 -13.93 11.54
C HIS A 272 5.62 -13.09 10.47
N MET A 273 6.19 -11.94 10.08
CA MET A 273 5.60 -11.13 9.02
C MET A 273 5.85 -11.74 7.65
N GLU A 274 4.78 -11.87 6.87
CA GLU A 274 4.86 -12.30 5.47
C GLU A 274 5.57 -11.23 4.62
N LEU A 275 6.24 -11.66 3.55
CA LEU A 275 7.03 -10.77 2.69
C LEU A 275 6.22 -9.59 2.14
N GLU A 276 4.99 -9.83 1.69
CA GLU A 276 4.13 -8.77 1.15
C GLU A 276 3.66 -7.80 2.24
N GLU A 277 3.42 -8.27 3.46
CA GLU A 277 3.12 -7.42 4.63
C GLU A 277 4.30 -6.52 5.00
N VAL A 278 5.53 -7.05 4.93
CA VAL A 278 6.76 -6.27 5.13
C VAL A 278 6.91 -5.20 4.04
N LYS A 279 6.68 -5.56 2.76
CA LYS A 279 6.73 -4.60 1.65
C LYS A 279 5.71 -3.48 1.84
N MET A 280 4.47 -3.81 2.18
CA MET A 280 3.43 -2.80 2.43
C MET A 280 3.79 -1.88 3.60
N ALA A 281 4.23 -2.45 4.73
CA ALA A 281 4.64 -1.70 5.91
C ALA A 281 5.78 -0.71 5.60
N LEU A 282 6.75 -1.12 4.79
CA LEU A 282 7.85 -0.27 4.34
C LEU A 282 7.38 0.84 3.39
N VAL A 283 6.50 0.52 2.44
CA VAL A 283 5.91 1.51 1.53
C VAL A 283 5.14 2.59 2.30
N GLU A 284 4.38 2.20 3.33
CA GLU A 284 3.63 3.11 4.20
C GLU A 284 4.52 4.07 5.00
N ARG A 285 5.75 3.63 5.30
CA ARG A 285 6.83 4.35 5.98
C ARG A 285 7.73 5.13 5.02
N GLY A 286 7.48 5.08 3.71
CA GLY A 286 8.26 5.83 2.73
C GLY A 286 9.59 5.17 2.37
N VAL A 287 9.69 3.85 2.48
CA VAL A 287 10.90 3.09 2.12
C VAL A 287 10.70 2.42 0.76
N ASP A 288 11.73 2.46 -0.07
CA ASP A 288 11.75 1.77 -1.37
C ASP A 288 11.84 0.25 -1.16
N VAL A 289 11.07 -0.52 -1.92
CA VAL A 289 10.94 -1.97 -1.80
C VAL A 289 11.26 -2.71 -3.09
N LEU A 290 11.28 -2.03 -4.23
CA LEU A 290 11.60 -2.65 -5.51
C LEU A 290 13.06 -3.11 -5.57
N SER A 291 13.28 -4.26 -6.21
CA SER A 291 14.61 -4.88 -6.38
C SER A 291 15.35 -5.23 -5.08
N LYS A 292 14.62 -5.38 -3.95
CA LYS A 292 15.19 -5.76 -2.65
C LYS A 292 14.82 -7.19 -2.26
N GLY A 293 15.78 -7.93 -1.72
CA GLY A 293 15.57 -9.26 -1.16
C GLY A 293 14.83 -9.23 0.18
N GLU A 294 14.23 -10.36 0.58
CA GLU A 294 13.44 -10.47 1.82
C GLU A 294 14.23 -10.08 3.07
N ALA A 295 15.46 -10.57 3.23
CA ALA A 295 16.31 -10.25 4.38
C ALA A 295 16.57 -8.75 4.49
N GLN A 296 16.83 -8.07 3.36
CA GLN A 296 17.05 -6.63 3.33
C GLN A 296 15.78 -5.85 3.70
N LEU A 297 14.61 -6.30 3.22
CA LEU A 297 13.32 -5.67 3.53
C LEU A 297 12.98 -5.82 5.02
N LYS A 298 13.05 -7.05 5.56
CA LYS A 298 12.84 -7.31 6.99
C LYS A 298 13.78 -6.47 7.83
N GLY A 299 15.05 -6.44 7.45
CA GLY A 299 16.04 -5.65 8.16
C GLY A 299 15.81 -4.14 8.10
N HIS A 300 15.36 -3.57 6.97
CA HIS A 300 14.94 -2.15 6.92
C HIS A 300 13.75 -1.87 7.84
N LEU A 301 12.78 -2.78 7.92
CA LEU A 301 11.63 -2.61 8.82
C LEU A 301 12.06 -2.69 10.28
N ASN A 302 12.98 -3.59 10.61
CA ASN A 302 13.57 -3.66 11.95
C ASN A 302 14.33 -2.37 12.30
N ALA A 303 15.15 -1.86 11.38
CA ALA A 303 15.89 -0.62 11.55
C ALA A 303 14.97 0.58 11.77
N TRP A 304 13.81 0.64 11.09
CA TRP A 304 12.77 1.63 11.37
C TRP A 304 12.27 1.51 12.81
N LEU A 305 11.83 0.31 13.23
CA LEU A 305 11.24 0.08 14.55
C LEU A 305 12.20 0.41 15.71
N LEU A 306 13.49 0.13 15.54
CA LEU A 306 14.54 0.48 16.51
C LEU A 306 14.88 1.97 16.46
N SER A 307 14.91 2.58 15.27
CA SER A 307 15.15 4.01 15.11
C SER A 307 14.05 4.87 15.73
N ARG A 308 12.82 4.35 15.79
CA ARG A 308 11.67 5.00 16.43
C ARG A 308 11.86 5.25 17.93
N GLU A 309 12.74 4.51 18.60
CA GLU A 309 13.08 4.73 20.02
C GLU A 309 14.02 5.94 20.20
N LYS A 310 14.76 6.30 19.14
CA LYS A 310 15.77 7.37 19.17
C LYS A 310 15.33 8.64 18.45
N ALA A 311 14.30 8.57 17.60
CA ALA A 311 13.86 9.67 16.77
C ALA A 311 12.34 9.65 16.52
N PRO A 312 11.70 10.84 16.43
CA PRO A 312 10.27 10.95 16.11
C PRO A 312 9.96 10.47 14.68
N VAL A 313 8.70 10.06 14.41
CA VAL A 313 8.27 9.54 13.10
C VAL A 313 8.60 10.55 12.00
N GLU A 314 8.33 11.81 12.28
CA GLU A 314 8.50 12.92 11.36
C GLU A 314 9.95 13.03 10.87
N LYS A 315 10.92 12.87 11.77
CA LYS A 315 12.34 12.87 11.43
C LYS A 315 12.69 11.68 10.54
N LEU A 316 12.16 10.48 10.83
CA LEU A 316 12.40 9.30 10.00
C LEU A 316 11.76 9.42 8.61
N LEU A 317 10.58 10.04 8.50
CA LEU A 317 9.89 10.27 7.23
C LEU A 317 10.59 11.29 6.32
N LEU A 318 11.39 12.19 6.91
CA LEU A 318 12.17 13.21 6.20
C LEU A 318 13.60 12.75 5.90
N THR A 319 13.97 11.53 6.26
CA THR A 319 15.33 11.01 6.12
C THR A 319 15.34 9.65 5.43
N ARG A 320 16.49 9.28 4.85
CA ARG A 320 16.67 7.97 4.19
C ARG A 320 17.04 6.89 5.20
N PRO A 321 16.73 5.60 4.92
CA PRO A 321 17.16 4.48 5.75
C PRO A 321 18.66 4.46 6.08
N SER A 322 19.51 4.97 5.17
CA SER A 322 20.95 5.04 5.34
C SER A 322 21.42 5.99 6.44
N VAL A 323 20.59 6.97 6.82
CA VAL A 323 20.94 8.02 7.80
C VAL A 323 20.11 7.91 9.08
N TRP A 324 19.30 6.86 9.22
CA TRP A 324 18.56 6.62 10.45
C TRP A 324 19.49 6.33 11.64
N PRO A 325 19.04 6.58 12.88
CA PRO A 325 19.81 6.30 14.10
C PRO A 325 20.26 4.85 14.24
N VAL A 326 19.43 3.91 13.78
CA VAL A 326 19.77 2.48 13.70
C VAL A 326 19.77 2.08 12.24
N ARG A 327 20.89 1.50 11.80
CA ARG A 327 21.11 1.12 10.40
C ARG A 327 21.21 -0.39 10.27
N MET A 328 20.86 -0.84 9.08
CA MET A 328 21.25 -2.17 8.62
C MET A 328 22.75 -2.15 8.37
N ASN A 329 23.50 -3.06 9.00
CA ASN A 329 24.84 -3.36 8.53
C ASN A 329 24.68 -3.88 7.10
N ALA A 330 25.28 -3.20 6.13
CA ALA A 330 25.29 -3.71 4.77
C ALA A 330 25.92 -5.12 4.83
N PRO A 331 25.38 -6.14 4.14
CA PRO A 331 26.17 -7.34 3.94
C PRO A 331 27.48 -6.88 3.28
N GLU A 332 28.62 -7.23 3.90
CA GLU A 332 29.91 -7.10 3.25
C GLU A 332 29.77 -7.69 1.85
N LYS A 333 30.14 -6.91 0.84
CA LYS A 333 30.23 -7.44 -0.51
C LYS A 333 31.29 -8.54 -0.45
N VAL A 334 30.85 -9.80 -0.45
CA VAL A 334 31.71 -10.96 -0.69
C VAL A 334 32.05 -10.99 -2.18
#